data_AF-A0A8X6VBC5-F1
#
_entry.id   AF-A0A8X6VBC5-F1
#
_cell.length_a   1.000
_cell.length_b   1.000
_cell.length_c   1.000
_cell.angle_alpha   90.00
_cell.angle_beta   90.00
_cell.angle_gamma   90.00
#
_symmetry.space_group_name_H-M   'P 1'
#
loop_
_entity.id
_entity.type
_entity.pdbx_description
1 polymer ?
#
loop_
_entity_poly.entity_id
_entity_poly.type
_entity_poly.pdbx_seq_one_letter_code
_entity_poly.pdbx_strand_id
1 'polypeptide(L)' 'MSVWWNVQGIIHWEALQLNQTIIAVSYCLQLERLHPNLVAKRRGLVNRGGVILYDDNTRPHAAVITRQR' A
#
# COMPACT_ATOMS: atom_id res chain seq x y z
N MET A 1 -12.21 0.83 1.47
CA MET A 1 -11.50 2.06 1.05
C MET A 1 -10.09 1.95 1.61
N SER A 2 -9.06 2.27 0.83
CA SER A 2 -7.66 2.17 1.26
C SER A 2 -6.99 3.54 1.12
N VAL A 3 -6.24 3.98 2.13
CA VAL A 3 -5.52 5.26 2.12
C VAL A 3 -4.09 5.04 2.59
N TRP A 4 -3.14 5.53 1.80
CA TRP A 4 -1.71 5.43 2.06
C TRP A 4 -1.14 6.84 2.28
N TRP A 5 -0.51 7.06 3.43
CA TRP A 5 -0.03 8.38 3.82
C TRP A 5 1.23 8.29 4.68
N ASN A 6 1.96 9.40 4.77
CA ASN A 6 3.05 9.57 5.72
C ASN A 6 2.92 10.93 6.42
N VAL A 7 3.86 11.27 7.29
CA VAL A 7 3.89 12.56 8.00
C VAL A 7 3.86 13.80 7.08
N GLN A 8 4.17 13.63 5.79
CA GLN A 8 4.15 14.70 4.79
C GLN A 8 2.85 14.72 3.95
N GLY A 9 1.87 13.86 4.27
CA GLY A 9 0.55 13.82 3.65
C GLY A 9 0.22 12.54 2.88
N ILE A 10 -0.86 12.60 2.11
CA ILE A 10 -1.43 11.45 1.38
C ILE A 10 -0.60 11.13 0.12
N ILE A 11 -0.17 9.87 0.03
CA ILE A 11 0.61 9.34 -1.08
C ILE A 11 -0.34 8.79 -2.13
N HIS A 12 -1.30 7.94 -1.73
CA HIS A 12 -2.25 7.28 -2.62
C HIS A 12 -3.55 6.96 -1.87
N TRP A 13 -4.66 6.87 -2.59
CA TRP A 13 -5.92 6.38 -2.02
C TRP A 13 -6.72 5.67 -3.11
N GLU A 14 -7.49 4.67 -2.71
CA GLU A 14 -8.40 3.95 -3.60
C GLU A 14 -9.74 3.73 -2.91
N ALA A 15 -10.81 4.15 -3.58
CA ALA A 15 -12.15 3.73 -3.22
C ALA A 15 -12.37 2.28 -3.68
N LEU A 16 -12.84 1.43 -2.78
CA LEU A 16 -13.32 0.11 -3.17
C LEU A 16 -14.74 0.26 -3.70
N GLN A 17 -15.11 -0.58 -4.66
CA GLN A 17 -16.52 -0.65 -5.06
C GLN A 17 -17.36 -1.18 -3.89
N LEU A 18 -18.63 -0.78 -3.89
CA LEU A 18 -19.60 -1.20 -2.87
C LEU A 18 -19.64 -2.75 -2.82
N ASN A 19 -19.58 -3.31 -1.61
CA ASN A 19 -19.56 -4.76 -1.32
C ASN A 19 -18.29 -5.53 -1.75
N GLN A 20 -17.20 -4.88 -2.13
CA GLN A 20 -15.91 -5.57 -2.31
C GLN A 20 -15.18 -5.77 -0.98
N THR A 21 -14.88 -7.02 -0.65
CA THR A 21 -14.01 -7.38 0.48
C THR A 21 -12.55 -7.35 0.02
N ILE A 22 -11.67 -6.67 0.77
CA ILE A 22 -10.23 -6.71 0.51
C ILE A 22 -9.73 -8.13 0.81
N ILE A 23 -9.45 -8.89 -0.24
CA ILE A 23 -8.72 -10.16 -0.16
C ILE A 23 -7.24 -9.90 -0.45
N ALA A 24 -6.35 -10.77 0.04
CA ALA A 24 -4.90 -10.58 -0.07
C ALA A 24 -4.44 -10.23 -1.50
N VAL A 25 -5.04 -10.84 -2.53
CA VAL A 25 -4.74 -10.55 -3.95
C VAL A 25 -5.02 -9.09 -4.31
N SER A 26 -6.18 -8.57 -3.90
CA SER A 26 -6.56 -7.18 -4.15
C SER A 26 -5.62 -6.20 -3.43
N TYR A 27 -5.15 -6.58 -2.24
CA TYR A 27 -4.18 -5.78 -1.50
C TYR A 27 -2.80 -5.75 -2.18
N CYS A 28 -2.32 -6.88 -2.70
CA CYS A 28 -1.07 -6.89 -3.49
C CYS A 28 -1.17 -6.00 -4.73
N LEU A 29 -2.32 -6.00 -5.43
CA LEU A 29 -2.55 -5.09 -6.56
C LEU A 29 -2.56 -3.62 -6.13
N GLN A 30 -3.09 -3.31 -4.94
CA GLN A 30 -3.03 -1.95 -4.39
C GLN A 30 -1.59 -1.50 -4.10
N LEU A 31 -0.75 -2.40 -3.58
CA LEU A 31 0.68 -2.12 -3.36
C LEU A 31 1.43 -1.88 -4.68
N GLU A 32 1.15 -2.66 -5.73
CA GLU A 32 1.73 -2.43 -7.07
C GLU A 32 1.35 -1.06 -7.62
N ARG A 33 0.13 -0.59 -7.38
CA ARG A 33 -0.35 0.76 -7.78
C ARG A 33 0.20 1.87 -6.88
N LEU A 34 0.48 1.58 -5.61
CA LEU A 34 1.11 2.50 -4.68
C LEU A 34 2.54 2.81 -5.10
N HIS A 35 3.30 1.82 -5.56
CA HIS A 35 4.73 1.95 -5.85
C HIS A 35 5.08 3.12 -6.80
N PRO A 36 4.45 3.28 -7.99
CA PRO A 36 4.75 4.41 -8.87
C PRO A 36 4.39 5.76 -8.25
N ASN A 37 3.29 5.85 -7.49
CA ASN A 37 2.89 7.07 -6.78
C ASN A 37 3.88 7.45 -5.67
N LEU A 38 4.39 6.43 -4.97
CA LEU A 38 5.41 6.57 -3.94
C LEU A 38 6.73 7.04 -4.54
N VAL A 39 7.17 6.44 -5.65
CA VAL A 39 8.34 6.89 -6.40
C VAL A 39 8.15 8.33 -6.87
N ALA A 40 7.02 8.68 -7.47
CA ALA A 40 6.78 10.02 -8.00
C ALA A 40 6.78 11.10 -6.90
N LYS A 41 6.02 10.89 -5.81
CA LYS A 41 5.86 11.89 -4.74
C LYS A 41 7.00 11.89 -3.72
N ARG A 42 7.73 10.79 -3.58
CA ARG A 42 8.71 10.55 -2.52
C ARG A 42 9.96 9.82 -3.04
N ARG A 43 10.50 10.23 -4.20
CA ARG A 43 11.74 9.68 -4.81
C ARG A 43 12.87 9.47 -3.82
N GLY A 44 13.08 10.44 -2.92
CA GLY A 44 14.15 10.40 -1.92
C GLY A 44 14.00 9.27 -0.89
N LEU A 45 12.76 8.82 -0.62
CA LEU A 45 12.44 7.78 0.36
C LEU A 45 12.74 6.38 -0.22
N VAL A 46 12.35 6.16 -1.48
CA VAL A 46 12.63 4.91 -2.19
C VAL A 46 14.14 4.72 -2.42
N ASN A 47 14.86 5.79 -2.76
CA ASN A 47 16.27 5.70 -3.14
C ASN A 47 17.26 5.64 -1.95
N ARG A 48 16.84 5.96 -0.71
CA ARG A 48 17.79 6.18 0.41
C ARG A 48 17.75 5.16 1.55
N GLY A 49 16.79 4.25 1.62
CA GLY A 49 16.76 3.31 2.74
C GLY A 49 15.59 2.33 2.78
N GLY A 50 14.82 2.22 1.69
CA GLY A 50 13.60 1.42 1.69
C GLY A 50 12.43 2.12 2.39
N VAL A 51 11.28 1.48 2.32
CA VAL A 51 10.01 1.99 2.82
C VAL A 51 9.52 1.02 3.88
N ILE A 52 9.25 1.51 5.09
CA ILE A 52 8.62 0.70 6.13
C ILE A 52 7.12 0.89 6.00
N LEU A 53 6.42 -0.20 5.66
CA LEU A 53 4.97 -0.25 5.65
C LEU A 53 4.46 -0.55 7.05
N TYR A 54 3.63 0.35 7.57
CA TYR A 54 2.88 0.15 8.80
C TYR A 54 1.41 -0.01 8.42
N ASP A 55 0.88 -1.21 8.62
CA ASP A 55 -0.52 -1.54 8.34
C ASP A 55 -1.10 -2.33 9.51
N ASP A 56 -2.43 -2.41 9.55
CA ASP A 56 -3.09 -3.29 10.50
C ASP A 56 -2.80 -4.77 10.17
N ASN A 57 -2.73 -5.61 11.20
CA ASN A 57 -2.44 -7.03 11.02
C ASN A 57 -3.72 -7.81 10.66
N THR A 58 -4.55 -7.30 9.76
CA THR A 58 -5.72 -8.05 9.30
C THR A 58 -5.31 -9.21 8.39
N ARG A 59 -6.13 -10.26 8.36
CA ARG A 59 -5.89 -11.49 7.60
C ARG A 59 -5.40 -11.29 6.15
N PRO A 60 -5.91 -10.34 5.35
CA PRO A 60 -5.41 -10.10 4.00
C PRO A 60 -4.00 -9.46 3.96
N HIS A 61 -3.59 -8.71 4.98
CA HIS A 61 -2.26 -8.07 5.04
C HIS A 61 -1.18 -9.00 5.63
N ALA A 62 -1.59 -9.95 6.47
CA ALA A 62 -0.72 -10.98 7.03
C ALA A 62 -0.47 -12.18 6.09
N ALA A 63 -1.13 -12.20 4.93
CA ALA A 63 -1.01 -13.29 3.97
C ALA A 63 0.41 -13.38 3.41
N VAL A 64 0.90 -14.61 3.19
CA VAL A 64 2.27 -14.86 2.69
C VAL A 64 2.56 -14.11 1.39
N ILE A 65 1.56 -13.99 0.51
CA ILE A 65 1.68 -13.28 -0.77
C ILE A 65 1.93 -11.78 -0.63
N THR A 66 1.59 -11.21 0.53
CA THR A 66 1.77 -9.81 0.86
C THR A 66 3.14 -9.57 1.47
N ARG A 67 3.64 -10.52 2.28
CA ARG A 67 4.97 -10.45 2.91
C ARG A 67 6.14 -10.61 1.93
N GLN A 68 5.88 -11.21 0.77
CA GLN A 68 6.88 -11.45 -0.28
C GLN A 68 6.98 -10.33 -1.33
N ARG A 69 6.26 -9.21 -1.13
CA ARG A 69 6.23 -8.09 -2.07
C ARG A 69 7.10 -6.93 -1.64
#